data_AF-A0A6G9VVI9-F1
#
_entry.id   AF-A0A6G9VVI9-F1
#
_cell.length_a   1.000
_cell.length_b   1.000
_cell.length_c   1.000
_cell.angle_alpha   90.00
_cell.angle_beta   90.00
_cell.angle_gamma   90.00
#
_symmetry.space_group_name_H-M   'P 1'
#
loop_
_entity.id
_entity.type
_entity.pdbx_description
1 polymer ?
#
loop_
_entity_poly.entity_id
_entity_poly.type
_entity_poly.pdbx_seq_one_letter_code
_entity_poly.pdbx_strand_id
1 'polypeptide(L)'
;MSIKFTKGRYTEIAIALGVTYAISTALFTYAPLLRGNLAIALSLVAFTCSFFIHRLPEHRVEIESQSLSVYAVLSMAIWAFLDANLFETLSRSPDMSIWRAQTWHIILVFHLVGMGAAYLLRDTLKEHHSFIIVSLFALSYMLYASREAVLLSMVYPFVISYYNFVILKRLSKLGNLRLLGMIMVLTGWIAGGGGLLSALGGYTYVGVIFICLLLCAEIYSFIYQTSQKRINNVQ
;
A
#
# COMPACT_ATOMS: atom_id res chain seq x y z
N MET A 1 -8.79 -25.66 6.03
CA MET A 1 -8.05 -24.62 5.28
C MET A 1 -6.59 -24.71 5.68
N SER A 2 -5.70 -25.21 4.80
CA SER A 2 -4.28 -25.40 5.14
C SER A 2 -3.51 -24.11 4.88
N ILE A 3 -2.95 -23.51 5.94
CA ILE A 3 -2.09 -22.33 5.84
C ILE A 3 -0.73 -22.79 5.29
N LYS A 4 -0.46 -22.49 4.00
CA LYS A 4 0.84 -22.77 3.38
C LYS A 4 1.79 -21.59 3.55
N PHE A 5 2.76 -21.73 4.46
CA PHE A 5 3.97 -20.93 4.47
C PHE A 5 4.91 -21.44 3.37
N THR A 6 5.10 -20.65 2.31
CA THR A 6 6.02 -20.99 1.23
C THR A 6 7.38 -20.37 1.49
N LYS A 7 8.46 -21.15 1.51
CA LYS A 7 9.80 -20.59 1.29
C LYS A 7 9.82 -20.01 -0.14
N GLY A 8 10.19 -18.74 -0.30
CA GLY A 8 10.22 -18.07 -1.59
C GLY A 8 9.93 -16.58 -1.51
N ARG A 9 9.95 -15.92 -2.67
CA ARG A 9 9.92 -14.46 -2.83
C ARG A 9 8.83 -13.71 -2.06
N TYR A 10 7.64 -14.30 -1.86
CA TYR A 10 6.58 -13.64 -1.09
C TYR A 10 6.86 -13.55 0.41
N THR A 11 7.61 -14.51 0.95
CA THR A 11 8.07 -14.47 2.35
C THR A 11 9.19 -13.46 2.50
N GLU A 12 10.08 -13.34 1.52
CA GLU A 12 11.09 -12.27 1.47
C GLU A 12 10.45 -10.88 1.43
N ILE A 13 9.41 -10.69 0.60
CA ILE A 13 8.60 -9.46 0.56
C ILE A 13 7.98 -9.17 1.95
N ALA A 14 7.36 -10.17 2.57
CA ALA A 14 6.73 -10.02 3.89
C ALA A 14 7.74 -9.61 4.97
N ILE A 15 8.91 -10.25 5.01
CA ILE A 15 9.98 -9.93 5.97
C ILE A 15 10.53 -8.52 5.70
N ALA A 16 10.83 -8.19 4.44
CA ALA A 16 11.35 -6.88 4.07
C ALA A 16 10.37 -5.75 4.45
N LEU A 17 9.08 -5.95 4.20
CA LEU A 17 8.02 -5.02 4.62
C LEU A 17 7.95 -4.91 6.14
N GLY A 18 7.93 -6.03 6.87
CA GLY A 18 7.86 -6.03 8.33
C GLY A 18 9.02 -5.26 8.96
N VAL A 19 10.25 -5.48 8.49
CA VAL A 19 11.45 -4.74 8.93
C VAL A 19 11.33 -3.25 8.57
N THR A 20 10.88 -2.93 7.35
CA THR A 20 10.71 -1.54 6.90
C THR A 20 9.69 -0.80 7.76
N TYR A 21 8.57 -1.44 8.12
CA TYR A 21 7.58 -0.84 9.00
C TYR A 21 8.12 -0.63 10.41
N ALA A 22 8.81 -1.61 10.98
CA ALA A 22 9.42 -1.46 12.30
C ALA A 22 10.40 -0.28 12.36
N ILE A 23 11.31 -0.19 11.37
CA ILE A 23 12.28 0.91 11.28
C ILE A 23 11.58 2.25 11.03
N SER A 24 10.65 2.29 10.07
CA SER A 24 9.96 3.54 9.71
C SER A 24 9.09 4.05 10.86
N THR A 25 8.32 3.20 11.54
CA THR A 25 7.53 3.62 12.70
C THR A 25 8.43 4.24 13.79
N ALA A 26 9.64 3.71 14.01
CA ALA A 26 10.59 4.30 14.94
C ALA A 26 11.15 5.65 14.45
N LEU A 27 11.41 5.81 13.14
CA LEU A 27 12.01 7.00 12.54
C LEU A 27 11.02 8.15 12.28
N PHE A 28 9.70 7.94 12.38
CA PHE A 28 8.70 8.94 12.01
C PHE A 28 8.02 9.64 13.21
N THR A 29 8.63 9.57 14.39
CA THR A 29 8.09 10.13 15.65
C THR A 29 8.29 11.65 15.82
N TYR A 30 9.07 12.30 14.93
CA TYR A 30 9.37 13.73 15.01
C TYR A 30 8.58 14.57 13.98
N ALA A 31 8.74 15.91 14.04
CA ALA A 31 7.96 16.88 13.27
C ALA A 31 8.07 16.68 11.74
N PRO A 32 6.99 16.83 10.96
CA PRO A 32 6.98 16.53 9.52
C PRO A 32 7.93 17.40 8.70
N LEU A 33 8.06 18.68 9.09
CA LEU A 33 8.93 19.66 8.44
C LEU A 33 10.41 19.23 8.41
N LEU A 34 10.84 18.39 9.35
CA LEU A 34 12.22 17.94 9.47
C LEU A 34 12.49 16.64 8.68
N ARG A 35 11.46 16.02 8.10
CA ARG A 35 11.55 14.68 7.48
C ARG A 35 12.12 14.70 6.05
N GLY A 36 12.39 15.88 5.48
CA GLY A 36 12.92 16.00 4.12
C GLY A 36 14.24 15.25 3.92
N ASN A 37 15.20 15.41 4.83
CA ASN A 37 16.48 14.70 4.78
C ASN A 37 16.31 13.18 4.91
N LEU A 38 15.34 12.73 5.72
CA LEU A 38 15.02 11.31 5.85
C LEU A 38 14.46 10.74 4.54
N ALA A 39 13.54 11.45 3.88
CA ALA A 39 12.99 11.04 2.59
C ALA A 39 14.08 10.93 1.50
N ILE A 40 15.02 11.89 1.47
CA ILE A 40 16.18 11.85 0.57
C ILE A 40 17.09 10.66 0.89
N ALA A 41 17.47 10.49 2.15
CA ALA A 41 18.35 9.41 2.57
C ALA A 41 17.78 8.02 2.25
N LEU A 42 16.50 7.78 2.57
CA LEU A 42 15.82 6.52 2.26
C LEU A 42 15.69 6.28 0.75
N SER A 43 15.44 7.34 -0.04
CA SER A 43 15.40 7.25 -1.50
C SER A 43 16.77 6.89 -2.08
N LEU A 44 17.84 7.51 -1.58
CA LEU A 44 19.21 7.20 -2.00
C LEU A 44 19.58 5.75 -1.66
N VAL A 45 19.25 5.27 -0.46
CA VAL A 45 19.45 3.86 -0.07
C VAL A 45 18.73 2.93 -1.05
N ALA A 46 17.45 3.18 -1.34
CA ALA A 46 16.68 2.36 -2.27
C ALA A 46 17.28 2.37 -3.69
N PHE A 47 17.71 3.53 -4.18
CA PHE A 47 18.31 3.69 -5.50
C PHE A 47 19.66 2.96 -5.59
N THR A 48 20.53 3.15 -4.59
CA THR A 48 21.81 2.46 -4.48
C THR A 48 21.62 0.94 -4.43
N CYS A 49 20.70 0.43 -3.61
CA CYS A 49 20.38 -0.99 -3.55
C CYS A 49 19.88 -1.55 -4.89
N SER A 50 19.07 -0.78 -5.63
CA SER A 50 18.59 -1.17 -6.97
C SER A 50 19.73 -1.38 -7.97
N PHE A 51 20.83 -0.60 -7.88
CA PHE A 51 21.99 -0.84 -8.73
C PHE A 51 22.71 -2.14 -8.43
N PHE A 52 22.72 -2.60 -7.18
CA PHE A 52 23.42 -3.84 -6.81
C PHE A 52 22.56 -5.10 -6.94
N ILE A 53 21.28 -4.96 -7.29
CA ILE A 53 20.33 -6.09 -7.37
C ILE A 53 20.74 -7.15 -8.40
N HIS A 54 21.45 -6.75 -9.46
CA HIS A 54 21.97 -7.66 -10.50
C HIS A 54 23.05 -8.62 -9.99
N ARG A 55 23.64 -8.34 -8.81
CA ARG A 55 24.64 -9.21 -8.17
C ARG A 55 24.02 -10.30 -7.31
N LEU A 56 22.71 -10.24 -7.07
CA LEU A 56 22.01 -11.29 -6.35
C LEU A 56 21.87 -12.53 -7.27
N PRO A 57 22.05 -13.74 -6.73
CA PRO A 57 21.86 -14.96 -7.50
C PRO A 57 20.46 -14.98 -8.10
N GLU A 58 20.34 -15.33 -9.39
CA GLU A 58 19.04 -15.46 -10.05
C GLU A 58 18.16 -16.42 -9.25
N HIS A 59 17.04 -15.90 -8.75
CA HIS A 59 16.04 -16.74 -8.13
C HIS A 59 15.43 -17.58 -9.26
N ARG A 60 15.82 -18.86 -9.34
CA ARG A 60 15.33 -19.87 -10.31
C ARG A 60 13.85 -20.22 -10.11
N VAL A 61 12.99 -19.23 -9.98
CA VAL A 61 11.55 -19.41 -10.07
C VAL A 61 11.18 -18.73 -11.36
N GLU A 62 10.91 -19.53 -12.40
CA GLU A 62 10.22 -19.08 -13.60
C GLU A 62 8.87 -18.53 -13.18
N ILE A 63 8.83 -17.23 -12.91
CA ILE A 63 7.59 -16.53 -12.69
C ILE A 63 7.19 -16.05 -14.06
N GLU A 64 6.20 -16.73 -14.64
CA GLU A 64 5.58 -16.35 -15.89
C GLU A 64 5.32 -14.84 -15.87
N SER A 65 6.01 -14.12 -16.75
CA SER A 65 5.95 -12.67 -16.78
C SER A 65 4.53 -12.26 -17.15
N GLN A 66 3.82 -11.65 -16.20
CA GLN A 66 2.47 -11.14 -16.45
C GLN A 66 2.57 -9.67 -16.83
N SER A 67 1.91 -9.28 -17.93
CA SER A 67 1.70 -7.88 -18.23
C SER A 67 0.77 -7.27 -17.17
N LEU A 68 1.13 -6.09 -16.66
CA LEU A 68 0.18 -5.32 -15.85
C LEU A 68 -0.80 -4.62 -16.78
N SER A 69 -2.10 -4.77 -16.51
CA SER A 69 -3.11 -3.95 -17.17
C SER A 69 -3.00 -2.49 -16.75
N VAL A 70 -3.40 -1.58 -17.64
CA VAL A 70 -3.46 -0.14 -17.34
C VAL A 70 -4.32 0.13 -16.10
N TYR A 71 -5.44 -0.58 -15.96
CA TYR A 71 -6.29 -0.52 -14.77
C TYR A 71 -5.50 -0.84 -13.49
N ALA A 72 -4.74 -1.93 -13.47
CA ALA A 72 -3.95 -2.31 -12.31
C ALA A 72 -2.91 -1.24 -11.95
N VAL A 73 -2.22 -0.66 -12.94
CA VAL A 73 -1.26 0.43 -12.71
C VAL A 73 -1.93 1.66 -12.12
N LEU A 74 -3.06 2.09 -12.69
CA LEU A 74 -3.82 3.24 -12.21
C LEU A 74 -4.35 3.03 -10.79
N SER A 75 -4.93 1.87 -10.48
CA SER A 75 -5.41 1.56 -9.13
C SER A 75 -4.28 1.63 -8.09
N MET A 76 -3.13 1.04 -8.39
CA MET A 76 -1.97 1.09 -7.48
C MET A 76 -1.44 2.52 -7.28
N ALA A 77 -1.39 3.34 -8.34
CA ALA A 77 -1.00 4.74 -8.23
C ALA A 77 -1.98 5.55 -7.37
N ILE A 78 -3.29 5.31 -7.53
CA ILE A 78 -4.32 5.93 -6.71
C ILE A 78 -4.19 5.48 -5.25
N TRP A 79 -3.97 4.20 -4.96
CA TRP A 79 -3.77 3.73 -3.59
C TRP A 79 -2.55 4.37 -2.92
N ALA A 80 -1.44 4.49 -3.64
CA ALA A 80 -0.25 5.19 -3.14
C ALA A 80 -0.55 6.67 -2.87
N PHE A 81 -1.35 7.33 -3.71
CA PHE A 81 -1.79 8.70 -3.47
C PHE A 81 -2.71 8.81 -2.24
N LEU A 82 -3.67 7.89 -2.06
CA LEU A 82 -4.56 7.87 -0.89
C LEU A 82 -3.78 7.71 0.40
N ASP A 83 -2.78 6.81 0.40
CA ASP A 83 -1.86 6.66 1.52
C ASP A 83 -1.11 7.97 1.78
N ALA A 84 -0.40 8.49 0.78
CA ALA A 84 0.39 9.70 0.94
C ALA A 84 -0.45 10.91 1.43
N ASN A 85 -1.65 11.10 0.87
CA ASN A 85 -2.51 12.21 1.24
C ASN A 85 -2.97 12.11 2.71
N LEU A 86 -3.47 10.95 3.12
CA LEU A 86 -3.89 10.74 4.51
C LEU A 86 -2.70 10.81 5.48
N PHE A 87 -1.55 10.22 5.11
CA PHE A 87 -0.31 10.25 5.88
C PHE A 87 0.15 11.69 6.14
N GLU A 88 0.24 12.51 5.09
CA GLU A 88 0.71 13.90 5.17
C GLU A 88 -0.29 14.79 5.92
N THR A 89 -1.60 14.52 5.76
CA THR A 89 -2.67 15.19 6.51
C THR A 89 -2.58 14.90 8.01
N LEU A 90 -2.51 13.62 8.41
CA LEU A 90 -2.38 13.21 9.81
C LEU A 90 -1.06 13.65 10.44
N SER A 91 0.00 13.68 9.63
CA SER A 91 1.29 14.20 10.07
C SER A 91 1.22 15.69 10.42
N ARG A 92 0.41 16.48 9.73
CA ARG A 92 0.29 17.93 9.98
C ARG A 92 -0.85 18.33 10.91
N SER A 93 -1.78 17.40 11.19
CA SER A 93 -2.83 17.68 12.16
C SER A 93 -2.26 17.77 13.58
N PRO A 94 -2.55 18.84 14.34
CA PRO A 94 -2.14 18.93 15.74
C PRO A 94 -2.92 17.95 16.62
N ASP A 95 -4.22 17.77 16.35
CA ASP A 95 -5.14 17.03 17.23
C ASP A 95 -5.33 15.56 16.83
N MET A 96 -5.01 15.21 15.58
CA MET A 96 -5.21 13.86 15.01
C MET A 96 -3.89 13.15 14.66
N SER A 97 -2.76 13.61 15.19
CA SER A 97 -1.46 13.02 14.82
C SER A 97 -1.25 11.65 15.48
N ILE A 98 -1.64 10.59 14.78
CA ILE A 98 -1.40 9.21 15.25
C ILE A 98 0.10 8.85 15.29
N TRP A 99 0.94 9.53 14.51
CA TRP A 99 2.37 9.23 14.36
C TRP A 99 3.22 9.71 15.53
N ARG A 100 2.81 10.82 16.16
CA ARG A 100 3.53 11.44 17.28
C ARG A 100 2.85 11.18 18.63
N ALA A 101 1.62 10.66 18.61
CA ALA A 101 0.91 10.27 19.81
C ALA A 101 1.53 9.02 20.45
N GLN A 102 1.07 8.69 21.66
CA GLN A 102 1.47 7.49 22.41
C GLN A 102 1.07 6.17 21.73
N THR A 103 0.51 6.21 20.51
CA THR A 103 -0.02 5.08 19.73
C THR A 103 1.01 4.38 18.84
N TRP A 104 2.30 4.72 18.91
CA TRP A 104 3.35 4.13 18.05
C TRP A 104 3.39 2.60 18.11
N HIS A 105 3.14 2.01 19.29
CA HIS A 105 3.12 0.56 19.50
C HIS A 105 1.89 -0.07 18.84
N ILE A 106 0.73 0.60 18.88
CA ILE A 106 -0.49 0.18 18.17
C ILE A 106 -0.21 0.15 16.66
N ILE A 107 0.40 1.22 16.15
CA ILE A 107 0.76 1.33 14.73
C ILE A 107 1.66 0.18 14.29
N LEU A 108 2.70 -0.13 15.06
CA LEU A 108 3.60 -1.24 14.77
C LEU A 108 2.87 -2.58 14.73
N VAL A 109 2.06 -2.87 15.75
CA VAL A 109 1.29 -4.11 15.83
C VAL A 109 0.37 -4.25 14.62
N PHE A 110 -0.37 -3.20 14.26
CA PHE A 110 -1.32 -3.28 13.16
C PHE A 110 -0.66 -3.28 11.77
N HIS A 111 0.56 -2.75 11.61
CA HIS A 111 1.37 -3.02 10.42
C HIS A 111 1.71 -4.51 10.28
N LEU A 112 2.10 -5.17 11.38
CA LEU A 112 2.42 -6.61 11.34
C LEU A 112 1.17 -7.45 11.09
N VAL A 113 0.03 -7.09 11.70
CA VAL A 113 -1.26 -7.77 11.49
C VAL A 113 -1.74 -7.60 10.05
N GLY A 114 -1.68 -6.40 9.47
CA GLY A 114 -2.11 -6.16 8.09
C GLY A 114 -1.23 -6.87 7.06
N MET A 115 0.09 -6.86 7.26
CA MET A 115 1.03 -7.64 6.44
C MET A 115 0.75 -9.15 6.56
N GLY A 116 0.57 -9.64 7.80
CA GLY A 116 0.26 -11.05 8.07
C GLY A 116 -1.04 -11.48 7.39
N ALA A 117 -2.10 -10.67 7.50
CA ALA A 117 -3.38 -10.92 6.84
C ALA A 117 -3.22 -10.98 5.32
N ALA A 118 -2.52 -10.01 4.71
CA ALA A 118 -2.28 -9.98 3.27
C ALA A 118 -1.47 -11.20 2.79
N TYR A 119 -0.46 -11.61 3.56
CA TYR A 119 0.35 -12.79 3.26
C TYR A 119 -0.45 -14.09 3.33
N LEU A 120 -1.24 -14.27 4.39
CA LEU A 120 -2.02 -15.48 4.63
C LEU A 120 -3.19 -15.62 3.64
N LEU A 121 -3.86 -14.51 3.32
CA LEU A 121 -5.03 -14.47 2.42
C LEU A 121 -4.67 -14.21 0.96
N ARG A 122 -3.37 -14.16 0.63
CA ARG A 122 -2.83 -13.74 -0.67
C ARG A 122 -3.46 -14.45 -1.86
N ASP A 123 -3.78 -15.73 -1.73
CA ASP A 123 -4.28 -16.58 -2.81
C ASP A 123 -5.79 -16.82 -2.70
N THR A 124 -6.32 -16.88 -1.46
CA THR A 124 -7.76 -17.03 -1.20
C THR A 124 -8.58 -15.83 -1.68
N LEU A 125 -8.06 -14.61 -1.50
CA LEU A 125 -8.77 -13.37 -1.82
C LEU A 125 -8.20 -12.66 -3.07
N LYS A 126 -7.52 -13.39 -3.96
CA LYS A 126 -6.76 -12.81 -5.08
C LYS A 126 -7.59 -11.85 -5.97
N GLU A 127 -8.85 -12.19 -6.22
CA GLU A 127 -9.78 -11.42 -7.06
C GLU A 127 -10.45 -10.27 -6.28
N HIS A 128 -10.40 -10.30 -4.94
CA HIS A 128 -11.10 -9.35 -4.07
C HIS A 128 -10.16 -8.34 -3.40
N HIS A 129 -8.84 -8.51 -3.51
CA HIS A 129 -7.87 -7.60 -2.89
C HIS A 129 -8.09 -6.13 -3.25
N SER A 130 -8.44 -5.84 -4.51
CA SER A 130 -8.66 -4.47 -4.98
C SER A 130 -9.82 -3.81 -4.22
N PHE A 131 -10.99 -4.46 -4.21
CA PHE A 131 -12.15 -4.03 -3.43
C PHE A 131 -11.84 -3.88 -1.93
N ILE A 132 -11.18 -4.88 -1.33
CA ILE A 132 -10.80 -4.85 0.10
C ILE A 132 -9.93 -3.63 0.42
N ILE A 133 -8.90 -3.36 -0.40
CA ILE A 133 -8.00 -2.22 -0.20
C ILE A 133 -8.78 -0.91 -0.24
N VAL A 134 -9.68 -0.75 -1.21
CA VAL A 134 -10.47 0.48 -1.35
C VAL A 134 -11.44 0.66 -0.19
N SER A 135 -12.11 -0.41 0.26
CA SER A 135 -12.98 -0.36 1.44
C SER A 135 -12.22 -0.01 2.71
N LEU A 136 -11.00 -0.53 2.87
CA LEU A 136 -10.13 -0.23 4.00
C LEU A 136 -9.64 1.24 3.97
N PHE A 137 -9.31 1.78 2.80
CA PHE A 137 -9.03 3.21 2.65
C PHE A 137 -10.27 4.06 2.97
N ALA A 138 -11.46 3.67 2.49
CA ALA A 138 -12.71 4.34 2.83
C ALA A 138 -12.92 4.40 4.35
N LEU A 139 -12.71 3.28 5.04
CA LEU A 139 -12.79 3.21 6.50
C LEU A 139 -11.76 4.13 7.17
N SER A 140 -10.52 4.16 6.68
CA SER A 140 -9.47 5.04 7.23
C SER A 140 -9.83 6.52 7.08
N TYR A 141 -10.33 6.93 5.92
CA TYR A 141 -10.80 8.30 5.69
C TYR A 141 -12.04 8.66 6.51
N MET A 142 -12.96 7.71 6.71
CA MET A 142 -14.11 7.89 7.57
C MET A 142 -13.69 8.08 9.03
N LEU A 143 -12.78 7.26 9.55
CA LEU A 143 -12.25 7.41 10.92
C LEU A 143 -11.50 8.73 11.10
N TYR A 144 -10.78 9.19 10.09
CA TYR A 144 -10.20 10.54 10.09
C TYR A 144 -11.27 11.63 10.18
N ALA A 145 -12.32 11.54 9.35
CA ALA A 145 -13.42 12.51 9.36
C ALA A 145 -14.18 12.53 10.70
N SER A 146 -14.34 11.37 11.34
CA SER A 146 -14.97 11.21 12.65
C SER A 146 -14.05 11.55 13.84
N ARG A 147 -12.78 11.93 13.58
CA ARG A 147 -11.78 12.24 14.62
C ARG A 147 -11.44 11.08 15.56
N GLU A 148 -11.54 9.84 15.08
CA GLU A 148 -11.30 8.63 15.86
C GLU A 148 -9.81 8.19 15.82
N ALA A 149 -8.94 8.92 16.53
CA ALA A 149 -7.49 8.72 16.44
C ALA A 149 -7.01 7.31 16.83
N VAL A 150 -7.62 6.70 17.86
CA VAL A 150 -7.23 5.36 18.34
C VAL A 150 -7.59 4.29 17.31
N LEU A 151 -8.84 4.27 16.84
CA LEU A 151 -9.25 3.32 15.79
C LEU A 151 -8.49 3.53 14.49
N LEU A 152 -8.21 4.79 14.13
CA LEU A 152 -7.41 5.11 12.96
C LEU A 152 -5.98 4.58 13.09
N SER A 153 -5.38 4.66 14.29
CA SER A 153 -4.05 4.09 14.57
C SER A 153 -3.99 2.55 14.48
N MET A 154 -5.14 1.89 14.44
CA MET A 154 -5.26 0.45 14.17
C MET A 154 -5.51 0.18 12.69
N VAL A 155 -6.58 0.79 12.14
CA VAL A 155 -7.03 0.49 10.78
C VAL A 155 -6.02 0.97 9.75
N TYR A 156 -5.53 2.20 9.85
CA TYR A 156 -4.73 2.79 8.79
C TYR A 156 -3.38 2.07 8.59
N PRO A 157 -2.60 1.73 9.64
CA PRO A 157 -1.38 0.91 9.49
C PRO A 157 -1.65 -0.50 8.92
N PHE A 158 -2.80 -1.09 9.28
CA PHE A 158 -3.27 -2.33 8.66
C PHE A 158 -3.47 -2.14 7.15
N VAL A 159 -4.16 -1.08 6.71
CA VAL A 159 -4.38 -0.79 5.28
C VAL A 159 -3.05 -0.65 4.56
N ILE A 160 -2.14 0.17 5.10
CA ILE A 160 -0.83 0.46 4.50
C ILE A 160 -0.05 -0.82 4.24
N SER A 161 0.05 -1.66 5.27
CA SER A 161 0.77 -2.93 5.19
C SER A 161 0.11 -3.93 4.25
N TYR A 162 -1.23 -3.99 4.26
CA TYR A 162 -1.98 -4.88 3.40
C TYR A 162 -1.81 -4.54 1.91
N TYR A 163 -2.04 -3.28 1.54
CA TYR A 163 -1.99 -2.87 0.14
C TYR A 163 -0.56 -2.93 -0.41
N ASN A 164 0.46 -2.54 0.37
CA ASN A 164 1.86 -2.61 -0.08
C ASN A 164 2.30 -4.06 -0.34
N PHE A 165 1.86 -5.03 0.47
CA PHE A 165 2.12 -6.43 0.19
C PHE A 165 1.47 -6.87 -1.13
N VAL A 166 0.21 -6.48 -1.38
CA VAL A 166 -0.51 -6.80 -2.63
C VAL A 166 0.18 -6.19 -3.85
N ILE A 167 0.59 -4.92 -3.78
CA ILE A 167 1.35 -4.23 -4.83
C ILE A 167 2.66 -4.97 -5.10
N LEU A 168 3.47 -5.22 -4.06
CA LEU A 168 4.76 -5.89 -4.21
C LEU A 168 4.60 -7.31 -4.74
N LYS A 169 3.59 -8.07 -4.28
CA LYS A 169 3.28 -9.39 -4.84
C LYS A 169 3.04 -9.30 -6.35
N ARG A 170 2.18 -8.38 -6.82
CA ARG A 170 1.87 -8.20 -8.24
C ARG A 170 3.08 -7.74 -9.04
N LEU A 171 3.72 -6.67 -8.59
CA LEU A 171 4.86 -6.07 -9.25
C LEU A 171 6.07 -6.99 -9.30
N SER A 172 6.27 -7.83 -8.29
CA SER A 172 7.36 -8.78 -8.31
C SER A 172 7.25 -9.71 -9.53
N LYS A 173 6.05 -10.02 -10.04
CA LYS A 173 5.87 -10.85 -11.22
C LYS A 173 6.41 -10.21 -12.52
N LEU A 174 6.78 -8.93 -12.47
CA LEU A 174 7.61 -8.31 -13.49
C LEU A 174 9.03 -8.85 -13.34
N GLY A 175 9.55 -9.54 -14.35
CA GLY A 175 10.85 -10.22 -14.29
C GLY A 175 12.06 -9.31 -14.01
N ASN A 176 11.90 -7.98 -14.07
CA ASN A 176 12.99 -7.02 -13.87
C ASN A 176 12.88 -6.30 -12.50
N LEU A 177 13.53 -6.85 -11.48
CA LEU A 177 13.56 -6.29 -10.13
C LEU A 177 14.23 -4.90 -10.05
N ARG A 178 15.18 -4.60 -10.95
CA ARG A 178 15.82 -3.28 -11.02
C ARG A 178 14.83 -2.21 -11.48
N LEU A 179 14.08 -2.50 -12.56
CA LEU A 179 13.02 -1.64 -13.06
C LEU A 179 11.92 -1.46 -12.00
N LEU A 180 11.56 -2.54 -11.29
CA LEU A 180 10.63 -2.47 -10.17
C LEU A 180 11.09 -1.47 -9.10
N GLY A 181 12.33 -1.58 -8.63
CA GLY A 181 12.86 -0.65 -7.62
C GLY A 181 12.79 0.81 -8.08
N MET A 182 13.11 1.10 -9.35
CA MET A 182 13.01 2.45 -9.92
C MET A 182 11.56 2.94 -9.99
N ILE A 183 10.62 2.10 -10.46
CA ILE A 183 9.20 2.43 -10.52
C ILE A 183 8.68 2.77 -9.13
N MET A 184 9.02 1.97 -8.11
CA MET A 184 8.54 2.21 -6.74
C MET A 184 9.04 3.53 -6.15
N VAL A 185 10.29 3.90 -6.39
CA VAL A 185 10.82 5.20 -5.94
C VAL A 185 10.06 6.33 -6.65
N LEU A 186 9.92 6.28 -7.98
CA LEU A 186 9.23 7.32 -8.74
C LEU A 186 7.75 7.44 -8.35
N THR A 187 7.05 6.32 -8.20
CA THR A 187 5.67 6.31 -7.70
C THR A 187 5.59 6.90 -6.30
N GLY A 188 6.54 6.59 -5.41
CA GLY A 188 6.62 7.18 -4.07
C GLY A 188 6.78 8.70 -4.08
N TRP A 189 7.60 9.24 -4.99
CA TRP A 189 7.77 10.70 -5.13
C TRP A 189 6.54 11.38 -5.75
N ILE A 190 5.93 10.80 -6.78
CA ILE A 190 4.74 11.36 -7.42
C ILE A 190 3.55 11.31 -6.46
N ALA A 191 3.28 10.15 -5.88
CA ALA A 191 2.18 9.97 -4.93
C ALA A 191 2.44 10.77 -3.64
N GLY A 192 3.66 10.72 -3.11
CA GLY A 192 4.09 11.47 -1.93
C GLY A 192 3.98 12.98 -2.14
N GLY A 193 4.49 13.50 -3.26
CA GLY A 193 4.39 14.91 -3.63
C GLY A 193 2.93 15.34 -3.84
N GLY A 194 2.13 14.54 -4.53
CA GLY A 194 0.70 14.80 -4.72
C GLY A 194 -0.07 14.80 -3.39
N GLY A 195 0.20 13.85 -2.52
CA GLY A 195 -0.38 13.77 -1.18
C GLY A 195 0.02 14.96 -0.31
N LEU A 196 1.28 15.37 -0.36
CA LEU A 196 1.79 16.57 0.32
C LEU A 196 1.09 17.84 -0.17
N LEU A 197 0.98 18.04 -1.48
CA LEU A 197 0.28 19.18 -2.07
C LEU A 197 -1.19 19.21 -1.64
N SER A 198 -1.86 18.05 -1.66
CA SER A 198 -3.24 17.91 -1.21
C SER A 198 -3.38 18.26 0.27
N ALA A 199 -2.49 17.76 1.13
CA ALA A 199 -2.50 18.05 2.56
C ALA A 199 -2.24 19.53 2.87
N LEU A 200 -1.27 20.15 2.20
CA LEU A 200 -0.96 21.58 2.37
C LEU A 200 -2.09 22.49 1.89
N GLY A 201 -2.80 22.11 0.82
CA GLY A 201 -3.94 22.85 0.29
C GLY A 201 -5.26 22.59 1.02
N GLY A 202 -5.29 21.71 2.03
CA GLY A 202 -6.54 21.32 2.70
C GLY A 202 -7.47 20.47 1.83
N TYR A 203 -6.95 19.84 0.78
CA TYR A 203 -7.70 19.11 -0.24
C TYR A 203 -7.85 17.61 0.07
N THR A 204 -7.88 17.21 1.34
CA THR A 204 -8.01 15.80 1.75
C THR A 204 -9.23 15.12 1.12
N TYR A 205 -10.30 15.88 0.83
CA TYR A 205 -11.50 15.39 0.13
C TYR A 205 -11.22 14.84 -1.29
N VAL A 206 -10.12 15.22 -1.93
CA VAL A 206 -9.69 14.62 -3.21
C VAL A 206 -9.45 13.12 -3.06
N GLY A 207 -8.94 12.68 -1.90
CA GLY A 207 -8.85 11.25 -1.59
C GLY A 207 -10.21 10.57 -1.53
N VAL A 208 -11.23 11.23 -0.97
CA VAL A 208 -12.61 10.73 -0.93
C VAL A 208 -13.17 10.57 -2.34
N ILE A 209 -12.92 11.53 -3.24
CA ILE A 209 -13.33 11.45 -4.65
C ILE A 209 -12.71 10.20 -5.30
N PHE A 210 -11.41 9.97 -5.14
CA PHE A 210 -10.75 8.79 -5.70
C PHE A 210 -11.25 7.48 -5.09
N ILE A 211 -11.55 7.46 -3.79
CA ILE A 211 -12.18 6.29 -3.14
C ILE A 211 -13.53 5.99 -3.78
N CYS A 212 -14.40 6.99 -3.96
CA CYS A 212 -15.69 6.82 -4.61
C CYS A 212 -15.55 6.30 -6.04
N LEU A 213 -14.63 6.87 -6.83
CA LEU A 213 -14.36 6.44 -8.20
C LEU A 213 -13.91 4.97 -8.25
N LEU A 214 -12.99 4.57 -7.35
CA LEU A 214 -12.52 3.19 -7.27
C LEU A 214 -13.63 2.23 -6.82
N LEU A 215 -14.44 2.59 -5.83
CA LEU A 215 -15.57 1.76 -5.40
C LEU A 215 -16.58 1.55 -6.54
N CYS A 216 -16.93 2.60 -7.27
CA CYS A 216 -17.80 2.49 -8.44
C CYS A 216 -17.19 1.56 -9.50
N ALA A 217 -15.90 1.66 -9.79
CA ALA A 217 -15.22 0.79 -10.74
C ALA A 217 -15.21 -0.68 -10.30
N GLU A 218 -14.95 -0.95 -9.02
CA GLU A 218 -14.96 -2.31 -8.46
C GLU A 218 -16.37 -2.92 -8.45
N ILE A 219 -17.39 -2.14 -8.06
CA ILE A 219 -18.79 -2.58 -8.08
C ILE A 219 -19.24 -2.88 -9.52
N TYR A 220 -18.90 -1.99 -10.47
CA TYR A 220 -19.21 -2.21 -11.88
C TYR A 220 -18.55 -3.48 -12.41
N SER A 221 -17.26 -3.67 -12.12
CA SER A 221 -16.51 -4.89 -12.50
C SER A 221 -17.18 -6.15 -11.95
N PHE A 222 -17.60 -6.14 -10.69
CA PHE A 222 -18.30 -7.24 -10.06
C PHE A 222 -19.65 -7.57 -10.73
N ILE A 223 -20.47 -6.53 -10.99
CA ILE A 223 -21.76 -6.68 -11.66
C ILE A 223 -21.55 -7.23 -13.07
N TYR A 224 -20.60 -6.68 -13.83
CA TYR A 224 -20.28 -7.10 -15.19
C TYR A 224 -19.86 -8.57 -15.25
N GLN A 225 -18.92 -9.00 -14.39
CA GLN A 225 -18.47 -10.39 -14.34
C GLN A 225 -19.60 -11.36 -13.96
N THR A 226 -20.45 -10.96 -13.01
CA THR A 226 -21.61 -11.77 -12.60
C THR A 226 -22.63 -11.91 -13.73
N SER A 227 -22.85 -10.83 -14.48
CA SER A 227 -23.78 -10.80 -15.61
C SER A 227 -23.31 -11.69 -16.76
N GLN A 228 -22.01 -11.63 -17.10
CA GLN A 228 -21.40 -12.49 -18.12
C GLN A 228 -21.48 -13.98 -17.76
N LYS A 229 -21.19 -14.35 -16.50
CA LYS A 229 -21.35 -15.74 -16.04
C LYS A 229 -22.79 -16.24 -16.17
N ARG A 230 -23.78 -15.37 -15.88
CA ARG A 230 -25.20 -15.73 -16.04
C ARG A 230 -25.54 -15.98 -17.50
N ILE A 231 -25.08 -15.14 -18.42
CA ILE A 231 -25.33 -15.30 -19.86
C ILE A 231 -24.71 -16.61 -20.38
N ASN A 232 -23.46 -16.89 -20.03
CA ASN A 232 -22.74 -18.07 -20.52
C ASN A 232 -23.23 -19.40 -19.92
N ASN A 233 -23.95 -19.38 -18.80
CA ASN A 233 -24.56 -20.58 -18.19
C ASN A 233 -25.99 -20.87 -18.69
N VAL A 234 -26.56 -19.97 -19.49
CA VAL A 234 -27.91 -20.12 -20.09
C VAL A 234 -27.83 -20.57 -21.56
N GLN A 235 -26.64 -20.58 -22.15
CA GLN A 235 -26.32 -21.19 -23.44
C GLN A 235 -25.80 -22.62 -23.26
#